data_AF-A0AAW2DGM8-F1
#
_entry.id   AF-A0AAW2DGM8-F1
#
_cell.length_a   1.000
_cell.length_b   1.000
_cell.length_c   1.000
_cell.angle_alpha   90.00
_cell.angle_beta   90.00
_cell.angle_gamma   90.00
#
_symmetry.space_group_name_H-M   'P 1'
#
loop_
_entity.id
_entity.type
_entity.pdbx_description
1 polymer ?
#
loop_
_entity_poly.entity_id
_entity_poly.type
_entity_poly.pdbx_seq_one_letter_code
_entity_poly.pdbx_strand_id
1 'polypeptide(L)'
;MEKDGKSNLEEVVSIDLEENTTPKIGENEDTKEDITPKIGMEFDSEDEAYLYYNIYAGYVGFSIRRDWLNRSKVDKTTIISRKFYCFKAGYK
;
A
#
# COMPACT_ATOMS: atom_id res chain seq x y z
N MET A 1 -5.95 7.07 -34.20
CA MET A 1 -6.97 6.68 -33.22
C MET A 1 -6.33 5.67 -32.30
N GLU A 2 -6.41 5.98 -31.00
CA GLU A 2 -5.94 5.29 -29.79
C GLU A 2 -4.49 4.77 -29.71
N LYS A 3 -3.76 5.34 -28.75
CA LYS A 3 -2.51 4.82 -28.20
C LYS A 3 -2.87 4.02 -26.97
N ASP A 4 -2.75 2.69 -27.03
CA ASP A 4 -2.77 1.86 -25.82
C ASP A 4 -1.41 1.94 -25.14
N GLY A 5 -1.22 3.01 -24.36
CA GLY A 5 -0.18 3.07 -23.34
C GLY A 5 -0.57 2.19 -22.17
N LYS A 6 -0.34 0.88 -22.29
CA LYS A 6 -0.33 -0.01 -21.13
C LYS A 6 0.85 0.39 -20.25
N SER A 7 0.60 1.21 -19.23
CA SER A 7 1.55 1.36 -18.13
C SER A 7 1.67 -0.01 -17.47
N ASN A 8 2.83 -0.64 -17.61
CA ASN A 8 3.11 -1.94 -17.03
C ASN A 8 3.10 -1.81 -15.50
N LEU A 9 2.09 -2.41 -14.88
CA LEU A 9 2.05 -2.72 -13.45
C LEU A 9 3.24 -3.60 -13.02
N GLU A 10 3.99 -4.17 -13.97
CA GLU A 10 5.17 -4.98 -13.72
C GLU A 10 6.44 -4.15 -13.42
N GLU A 11 6.52 -2.87 -13.83
CA GLU A 11 7.70 -2.03 -13.58
C GLU A 11 7.75 -1.52 -12.12
N VAL A 12 6.62 -1.55 -11.41
CA VAL A 12 6.53 -1.17 -9.98
C VAL A 12 6.93 -2.27 -9.00
N VAL A 13 7.16 -3.51 -9.46
CA VAL A 13 7.37 -4.68 -8.57
C VAL A 13 8.85 -4.98 -8.31
N SER A 14 9.79 -4.25 -8.92
CA SER A 14 11.23 -4.38 -8.63
C SER A 14 11.67 -3.37 -7.56
N ILE A 15 11.18 -3.51 -6.33
CA ILE A 15 11.70 -2.77 -5.19
C ILE A 15 12.07 -3.81 -4.13
N ASP A 16 13.38 -4.03 -3.98
CA ASP A 16 13.94 -4.85 -2.93
C ASP A 16 13.33 -4.43 -1.59
N LEU A 17 12.93 -5.43 -0.80
CA LEU A 17 12.36 -5.31 0.55
C LEU A 17 13.40 -4.75 1.53
N GLU A 18 13.83 -3.51 1.35
CA GLU A 18 14.63 -2.78 2.33
C GLU A 18 13.94 -1.47 2.71
N GLU A 19 13.89 -1.22 4.02
CA GLU A 19 13.20 -0.11 4.64
C GLU A 19 13.43 1.22 3.91
N ASN A 20 12.34 1.98 3.76
CA ASN A 20 12.33 3.45 3.69
C ASN A 20 12.52 4.14 2.33
N THR A 21 12.21 3.51 1.19
CA THR A 21 12.03 4.27 -0.07
C THR A 21 10.57 4.69 -0.22
N THR A 22 10.32 6.01 -0.30
CA THR A 22 9.00 6.58 -0.62
C THR A 22 8.85 6.54 -2.15
N PRO A 23 7.88 5.81 -2.72
CA PRO A 23 7.67 5.79 -4.17
C PRO A 23 7.26 7.19 -4.64
N LYS A 24 8.04 7.76 -5.57
CA LYS A 24 7.76 9.06 -6.20
C LYS A 24 6.73 8.85 -7.30
N ILE A 25 5.44 8.97 -6.97
CA ILE A 25 4.35 8.92 -7.96
C ILE A 25 4.17 10.32 -8.56
N GLY A 26 3.94 10.39 -9.88
CA GLY A 26 3.70 11.66 -10.59
C GLY A 26 2.48 12.42 -10.05
N GLU A 27 2.57 13.75 -10.04
CA GLU A 27 1.60 14.67 -9.41
C GLU A 27 0.38 15.00 -10.31
N ASN A 28 -0.21 14.05 -11.02
CA ASN A 28 -1.43 14.28 -11.81
C ASN A 28 -2.71 13.91 -11.04
N GLU A 29 -3.82 14.63 -11.28
CA GLU A 29 -5.11 14.36 -10.60
C GLU A 29 -5.69 12.98 -10.94
N ASP A 30 -5.47 12.51 -12.18
CA ASP A 30 -5.94 11.19 -12.63
C ASP A 30 -5.29 10.04 -11.83
N THR A 31 -4.02 10.18 -11.43
CA THR A 31 -3.33 9.16 -10.62
C THR A 31 -3.77 9.18 -9.16
N LYS A 32 -4.28 10.31 -8.66
CA LYS A 32 -4.82 10.43 -7.30
C LYS A 32 -6.06 9.58 -7.10
N GLU A 33 -7.00 9.63 -8.04
CA GLU A 33 -8.25 8.85 -7.93
C GLU A 33 -8.00 7.34 -8.06
N ASP A 34 -6.99 6.97 -8.83
CA ASP A 34 -6.61 5.57 -9.08
C ASP A 34 -5.98 4.91 -7.84
N ILE A 35 -5.14 5.66 -7.11
CA ILE A 35 -4.47 5.15 -5.89
C ILE A 35 -5.23 5.42 -4.59
N THR A 36 -6.40 6.04 -4.64
CA THR A 36 -7.20 6.32 -3.43
C THR A 36 -7.89 5.04 -2.94
N PRO A 37 -7.63 4.60 -1.70
CA PRO A 37 -8.25 3.38 -1.16
C PRO A 37 -9.77 3.49 -1.07
N LYS A 38 -10.46 2.40 -1.42
CA LYS A 38 -11.94 2.29 -1.40
C LYS A 38 -12.38 1.15 -0.48
N ILE A 39 -13.57 1.30 0.10
CA ILE A 39 -14.17 0.23 0.92
C ILE A 39 -14.47 -0.97 0.01
N GLY A 40 -14.10 -2.17 0.47
CA GLY A 40 -14.32 -3.42 -0.26
C GLY A 40 -13.23 -3.76 -1.27
N MET A 41 -12.11 -3.03 -1.28
CA MET A 41 -10.92 -3.48 -2.01
C MET A 41 -10.41 -4.80 -1.41
N GLU A 42 -10.02 -5.71 -2.29
CA GLU A 42 -9.45 -7.01 -1.95
C GLU A 42 -8.00 -7.05 -2.45
N PHE A 43 -7.17 -7.83 -1.75
CA PHE A 43 -5.76 -8.03 -2.07
C PHE A 43 -5.46 -9.53 -1.93
N ASP A 44 -4.53 -10.03 -2.72
CA ASP A 44 -4.13 -11.44 -2.68
C ASP A 44 -3.32 -11.75 -1.42
N SER A 45 -2.71 -10.73 -0.81
CA SER A 45 -1.93 -10.88 0.42
C SER A 45 -1.94 -9.64 1.31
N GLU A 46 -1.56 -9.83 2.58
CA GLU A 46 -1.35 -8.72 3.52
C GLU A 46 -0.17 -7.82 3.10
N ASP A 47 0.84 -8.36 2.44
CA ASP A 47 2.00 -7.62 1.98
C ASP A 47 1.67 -6.71 0.79
N GLU A 48 0.84 -7.20 -0.14
CA GLU A 48 0.31 -6.39 -1.24
C GLU A 48 -0.55 -5.24 -0.71
N ALA A 49 -1.45 -5.53 0.24
CA ALA A 49 -2.24 -4.50 0.91
C ALA A 49 -1.31 -3.46 1.58
N TYR A 50 -0.28 -3.91 2.30
CA TYR A 50 0.69 -3.01 2.93
C TYR A 50 1.39 -2.11 1.90
N LEU A 51 1.86 -2.66 0.79
CA LEU A 51 2.52 -1.89 -0.26
C LEU A 51 1.57 -0.84 -0.84
N TYR A 52 0.34 -1.22 -1.20
CA TYR A 52 -0.67 -0.31 -1.74
C TYR A 52 -0.96 0.86 -0.78
N TYR A 53 -1.22 0.57 0.50
CA TYR A 53 -1.49 1.62 1.48
C TYR A 53 -0.25 2.48 1.77
N ASN A 54 0.97 1.95 1.65
CA ASN A 54 2.19 2.74 1.80
C ASN A 54 2.46 3.65 0.59
N ILE A 55 2.14 3.19 -0.62
CA ILE A 55 2.15 4.00 -1.85
C ILE A 55 1.19 5.18 -1.70
N TYR A 56 -0.07 4.91 -1.32
CA TYR A 56 -1.06 5.96 -1.06
C TYR A 56 -0.61 6.92 0.05
N ALA A 57 -0.13 6.39 1.17
CA ALA A 57 0.39 7.21 2.26
C ALA A 57 1.53 8.12 1.78
N GLY A 58 2.45 7.59 0.97
CA GLY A 58 3.56 8.32 0.37
C GLY A 58 3.08 9.49 -0.48
N TYR A 59 2.07 9.25 -1.31
CA TYR A 59 1.39 10.29 -2.08
C TYR A 59 0.77 11.37 -1.18
N VAL A 60 0.15 10.98 -0.06
CA VAL A 60 -0.43 11.94 0.91
C VAL A 60 0.64 12.64 1.77
N GLY A 61 1.90 12.17 1.77
CA GLY A 61 3.02 12.81 2.48
C GLY A 61 3.42 12.17 3.82
N PHE A 62 3.11 10.88 4.00
CA PHE A 62 3.58 10.08 5.13
C PHE A 62 3.88 8.63 4.73
N SER A 63 4.33 7.80 5.66
CA SER A 63 4.47 6.36 5.47
C SER A 63 3.67 5.61 6.52
N ILE A 64 3.43 4.32 6.32
CA ILE A 64 2.75 3.48 7.31
C ILE A 64 3.71 2.50 7.99
N ARG A 65 3.30 1.97 9.14
CA ARG A 65 3.91 0.82 9.81
C ARG A 65 2.87 -0.24 10.13
N ARG A 66 3.32 -1.49 10.22
CA ARG A 66 2.53 -2.61 10.75
C ARG A 66 2.49 -2.49 12.27
N ASP A 67 1.30 -2.49 12.84
CA ASP A 67 1.12 -2.43 14.30
C ASP A 67 0.40 -3.68 14.79
N TRP A 68 -0.93 -3.66 14.78
CA TRP A 68 -1.72 -4.74 15.34
C TRP A 68 -1.99 -5.85 14.33
N LEU A 69 -1.84 -7.09 14.79
CA LEU A 69 -2.10 -8.30 14.02
C LEU A 69 -2.96 -9.28 14.82
N ASN A 70 -4.05 -9.71 14.20
CA ASN A 70 -4.89 -10.78 14.72
C ASN A 70 -4.75 -12.01 13.84
N ARG A 71 -4.34 -13.12 14.44
CA ARG A 71 -4.24 -14.42 13.76
C ARG A 71 -5.30 -15.37 14.29
N SER A 72 -5.68 -16.32 13.46
CA SER A 72 -6.56 -17.41 13.87
C SER A 72 -5.96 -18.16 15.04
N LYS A 73 -6.80 -18.45 16.03
CA LYS A 73 -6.39 -19.21 17.23
C LYS A 73 -6.21 -20.70 16.93
N VAL A 74 -6.73 -21.17 15.80
CA VAL A 74 -6.74 -22.59 15.41
C VAL A 74 -5.42 -22.97 14.74
N ASP A 75 -5.08 -22.30 13.64
CA ASP A 75 -3.88 -22.59 12.84
C ASP A 75 -2.69 -21.68 13.18
N LYS A 76 -2.92 -20.55 13.86
CA LYS A 76 -1.93 -19.50 14.19
C LYS A 76 -1.23 -18.85 13.00
N THR A 77 -1.47 -19.32 11.78
CA THR A 77 -0.83 -18.83 10.55
C THR A 77 -1.72 -17.84 9.83
N THR A 78 -3.02 -18.11 9.75
CA THR A 78 -4.00 -17.29 9.04
C THR A 78 -4.19 -15.93 9.72
N ILE A 79 -4.02 -14.85 8.95
CA ILE A 79 -4.29 -13.49 9.41
C ILE A 79 -5.79 -13.22 9.27
N ILE A 80 -6.46 -12.92 10.38
CA ILE A 80 -7.89 -12.55 10.39
C ILE A 80 -8.04 -11.04 10.14
N SER A 81 -7.13 -10.24 10.71
CA SER A 81 -7.17 -8.78 10.55
C SER A 81 -5.83 -8.14 10.90
N ARG A 82 -5.49 -7.04 10.22
CA ARG A 82 -4.28 -6.25 10.41
C ARG A 82 -4.64 -4.77 10.51
N LYS A 83 -3.92 -4.02 11.35
CA LYS A 83 -3.98 -2.55 11.35
C LYS A 83 -2.65 -1.95 10.91
N PHE A 84 -2.75 -0.96 10.03
CA PHE A 84 -1.64 -0.11 9.60
C PHE A 84 -1.81 1.28 10.19
N TYR A 85 -0.75 1.81 10.79
CA TYR A 85 -0.74 3.15 11.37
C TYR A 85 0.22 4.06 10.61
N CYS A 86 -0.05 5.35 10.61
CA CYS A 86 0.89 6.35 10.11
C CYS A 86 2.17 6.33 10.96
N PHE A 87 3.33 6.37 10.31
CA PHE A 87 4.63 6.42 10.99
C PHE A 87 4.80 7.70 11.83
N LYS A 88 4.15 8.81 11.42
CA LYS A 88 4.10 10.06 12.19
C LYS A 88 3.09 10.06 13.35
N ALA A 89 2.33 8.98 13.56
CA ALA A 89 1.42 8.90 14.70
C ALA A 89 2.23 8.87 16.01
N GLY A 90 2.22 9.98 16.76
CA GLY A 90 2.90 10.13 18.05
C GLY A 90 3.76 11.38 18.20
N TYR A 91 4.05 12.11 17.12
CA TYR A 91 4.67 13.45 17.22
C TYR A 91 3.60 14.43 17.72
N LYS A 92 3.78 14.94 18.95
CA LYS A 92 3.05 16.09 19.49
C LYS A 92 3.90 17.34 19.36
#